data_AF-A0A6S7H012-F1
#
_entry.id   AF-A0A6S7H012-F1
#
_cell.length_a   1.000
_cell.length_b   1.000
_cell.length_c   1.000
_cell.angle_alpha   90.00
_cell.angle_beta   90.00
_cell.angle_gamma   90.00
#
_symmetry.space_group_name_H-M   'P 1'
#
loop_
_entity.id
_entity.type
_entity.pdbx_description
1 polymer ?
#
loop_
_entity_poly.entity_id
_entity_poly.type
_entity_poly.pdbx_seq_one_letter_code
_entity_poly.pdbx_strand_id
1 'polypeptide(L)'
;MLSYISPQAYHDVKLDGYKGNFLAVVGRGESDQALMESLKKFYKNDTNFKIQLVPIPLSGRPSKSNYSEYLREFYRSDHYNFWENSVSFPAVMVTDTSNFRAKMDKCYHKRCDGMRLIDRNDLEFLKRNTDAVIGATLELSEIGRLMSFQKREHIESRVINFNQETSTKTTDVQLDESEIDEEPLMNEPLKCYFGDEWNEIVPTSNSKTVSYEILTALVTLIHCVIIVRQI
;
A
#
# COMPACT_ATOMS: atom_id res chain seq x y z
N MET A 1 -10.75 -8.21 21.36
CA MET A 1 -10.38 -8.40 19.94
C MET A 1 -8.93 -8.00 19.69
N LEU A 2 -8.55 -6.72 19.82
CA LEU A 2 -7.16 -6.28 19.57
C LEU A 2 -6.12 -6.99 20.44
N SER A 3 -6.44 -7.31 21.70
CA SER A 3 -5.58 -8.06 22.63
C SER A 3 -5.17 -9.45 22.16
N TYR A 4 -5.92 -10.04 21.23
CA TYR A 4 -5.64 -11.36 20.65
C TYR A 4 -4.95 -11.23 19.28
N ILE A 5 -5.40 -10.27 18.47
CA ILE A 5 -4.93 -10.07 17.10
C ILE A 5 -3.56 -9.40 17.04
N SER A 6 -3.34 -8.39 17.89
CA SER A 6 -2.10 -7.64 17.96
C SER A 6 -1.77 -7.32 19.42
N PRO A 7 -1.28 -8.31 20.19
CA PRO A 7 -1.10 -8.18 21.64
C PRO A 7 -0.18 -7.01 22.03
N GLN A 8 0.89 -6.80 21.25
CA GLN A 8 1.81 -5.68 21.49
C GLN A 8 1.12 -4.33 21.30
N ALA A 9 0.37 -4.16 20.20
CA ALA A 9 -0.36 -2.91 19.97
C ALA A 9 -1.40 -2.66 21.06
N TYR A 10 -2.09 -3.71 21.52
CA TYR A 10 -3.01 -3.60 22.65
C TYR A 10 -2.29 -3.18 23.95
N HIS A 11 -1.13 -3.76 24.22
CA HIS A 11 -0.32 -3.43 25.39
C HIS A 11 0.15 -1.97 25.36
N ASP A 12 0.64 -1.49 24.22
CA ASP A 12 1.12 -0.12 24.05
C ASP A 12 -0.01 0.91 24.25
N VAL A 13 -1.19 0.64 23.67
CA VAL A 13 -2.39 1.47 23.86
C VAL A 13 -2.85 1.46 25.32
N LYS A 14 -2.75 0.32 26.00
CA LYS A 14 -3.07 0.19 27.42
C LYS A 14 -2.10 1.00 28.29
N LEU A 15 -0.79 0.93 28.01
CA LEU A 15 0.22 1.70 28.72
C LEU A 15 0.04 3.21 28.54
N ASP A 16 -0.50 3.65 27.39
CA ASP A 16 -0.85 5.05 27.18
C ASP A 16 -2.23 5.44 27.75
N GLY A 17 -2.86 4.56 28.52
CA GLY A 17 -4.14 4.84 29.18
C GLY A 17 -5.32 4.95 28.22
N TYR A 18 -5.29 4.23 27.10
CA TYR A 18 -6.38 4.17 26.12
C TYR A 18 -6.78 5.54 25.51
N LYS A 19 -5.84 6.49 25.45
CA LYS A 19 -6.12 7.86 24.98
C LYS A 19 -6.55 7.97 23.52
N GLY A 20 -6.23 6.99 22.68
CA GLY A 20 -6.50 7.08 21.24
C GLY A 20 -5.79 8.29 20.60
N ASN A 21 -4.59 8.60 21.07
CA ASN A 21 -3.71 9.66 20.60
C ASN A 21 -2.70 9.14 19.56
N PHE A 22 -3.11 8.16 18.76
CA PHE A 22 -2.26 7.51 17.78
C PHE A 22 -2.93 7.37 16.41
N LEU A 23 -2.09 7.27 15.38
CA LEU A 23 -2.41 6.77 14.05
C LEU A 23 -2.09 5.28 13.99
N ALA A 24 -3.08 4.44 13.75
CA ALA A 24 -2.89 3.01 13.55
C ALA A 24 -2.43 2.74 12.13
N VAL A 25 -1.40 1.93 11.98
CA VAL A 25 -1.00 1.34 10.70
C VAL A 25 -1.23 -0.15 10.80
N VAL A 26 -2.28 -0.63 10.14
CA VAL A 26 -2.66 -2.04 10.12
C VAL A 26 -2.10 -2.69 8.86
N GLY A 27 -1.40 -3.81 9.03
CA GLY A 27 -0.83 -4.59 7.93
C GLY A 27 -0.65 -6.06 8.31
N ARG A 28 -0.47 -6.91 7.31
CA ARG A 28 -0.07 -8.32 7.50
C ARG A 28 1.38 -8.35 7.95
N GLY A 29 1.62 -9.01 9.09
CA GLY A 29 2.87 -8.91 9.84
C GLY A 29 4.14 -8.95 9.00
N GLU A 30 4.35 -10.01 8.22
CA GLU A 30 5.55 -10.14 7.37
C GLU A 30 5.37 -9.47 5.99
N SER A 31 4.23 -9.69 5.32
CA SER A 31 4.04 -9.26 3.93
C SER A 31 3.99 -7.75 3.75
N ASP A 32 3.54 -7.01 4.78
CA ASP A 32 3.36 -5.56 4.73
C ASP A 32 4.38 -4.82 5.63
N GLN A 33 5.32 -5.54 6.25
CA GLN A 33 6.25 -4.98 7.25
C GLN A 33 7.03 -3.77 6.73
N ALA A 34 7.54 -3.85 5.50
CA ALA A 34 8.31 -2.76 4.90
C ALA A 34 7.48 -1.46 4.78
N LEU A 35 6.21 -1.57 4.40
CA LEU A 35 5.28 -0.43 4.33
C LEU A 35 5.02 0.14 5.73
N MET A 36 4.78 -0.74 6.71
CA MET A 36 4.50 -0.36 8.10
C MET A 36 5.69 0.38 8.73
N GLU A 37 6.90 -0.16 8.59
CA GLU A 37 8.11 0.45 9.15
C GLU A 37 8.49 1.74 8.42
N SER A 38 8.29 1.82 7.10
CA SER A 38 8.50 3.05 6.34
C SER A 38 7.59 4.19 6.84
N LEU A 39 6.29 3.92 7.03
CA LEU A 39 5.37 4.91 7.61
C LEU A 39 5.79 5.32 9.02
N LYS A 40 6.17 4.35 9.88
CA LYS A 40 6.65 4.63 11.24
C LYS A 40 7.89 5.51 11.25
N LYS A 41 8.83 5.28 10.34
CA LYS A 41 10.07 6.05 10.21
C LYS A 41 9.80 7.52 9.91
N PHE A 42 8.84 7.83 9.04
CA PHE A 42 8.54 9.21 8.64
C PHE A 42 7.49 9.90 9.53
N TYR A 43 6.81 9.16 10.41
CA TYR A 43 5.88 9.75 11.35
C TYR A 43 6.58 10.46 12.51
N LYS A 44 6.29 11.76 12.68
CA LYS A 44 6.83 12.57 13.77
C LYS A 44 6.04 12.36 15.05
N ASN A 45 6.48 11.39 15.85
CA ASN A 45 5.93 11.13 17.18
C ASN A 45 6.17 12.30 18.15
N ASP A 46 5.18 12.58 19.00
CA ASP A 46 5.34 13.40 20.19
C ASP A 46 4.45 12.91 21.35
N THR A 47 4.28 13.72 22.39
CA THR A 47 3.46 13.38 23.56
C THR A 47 1.98 13.25 23.25
N ASN A 48 1.50 13.92 22.20
CA ASN A 48 0.10 14.05 21.83
C ASN A 48 -0.29 13.23 20.60
N PHE A 49 0.67 12.87 19.74
CA PHE A 49 0.43 12.12 18.51
C PHE A 49 1.49 11.05 18.30
N LYS A 50 1.05 9.80 18.30
CA LYS A 50 1.90 8.62 18.13
C LYS A 50 1.54 7.86 16.86
N ILE A 51 2.45 7.03 16.37
CA ILE A 51 2.14 5.97 15.41
C ILE A 51 2.14 4.62 16.11
N GLN A 52 1.10 3.82 15.85
CA GLN A 52 0.97 2.47 16.38
C GLN A 52 0.95 1.49 15.22
N LEU A 53 1.95 0.62 15.16
CA LEU A 53 1.90 -0.52 14.25
C LEU A 53 0.97 -1.58 14.82
N VAL A 54 0.07 -2.09 13.98
CA VAL A 54 -0.93 -3.11 14.31
C VAL A 54 -0.78 -4.26 13.30
N PRO A 55 0.26 -5.11 13.46
CA PRO A 55 0.37 -6.31 12.64
C PRO A 55 -0.79 -7.26 12.96
N ILE A 56 -1.46 -7.76 11.93
CA ILE A 56 -2.53 -8.77 12.04
C ILE A 56 -2.00 -10.16 11.63
N PRO A 57 -2.53 -11.25 12.22
CA PRO A 57 -2.08 -12.62 11.97
C PRO A 57 -2.71 -13.16 10.68
N LEU A 58 -2.38 -12.52 9.57
CA LEU A 58 -2.84 -12.87 8.23
C LEU A 58 -1.64 -12.97 7.30
N SER A 59 -1.62 -14.03 6.49
CA SER A 59 -0.64 -14.21 5.41
C SER A 59 -1.38 -14.39 4.09
N GLY A 60 -0.95 -13.71 3.04
CA GLY A 60 -1.58 -13.79 1.73
C GLY A 60 -3.01 -13.23 1.69
N ARG A 61 -3.90 -13.94 0.98
CA ARG A 61 -5.29 -13.52 0.72
C ARG A 61 -6.21 -13.74 1.93
N PRO A 62 -6.99 -12.72 2.33
CA PRO A 62 -8.01 -12.84 3.37
C PRO A 62 -8.95 -14.04 3.19
N SER A 63 -9.49 -14.26 1.98
CA SER A 63 -10.44 -15.35 1.70
C SER A 63 -9.89 -16.76 1.93
N LYS A 64 -8.56 -16.92 1.91
CA LYS A 64 -7.88 -18.20 2.15
C LYS A 64 -7.47 -18.40 3.61
N SER A 65 -7.74 -17.43 4.47
CA SER A 65 -7.36 -17.47 5.89
C SER A 65 -8.45 -18.06 6.76
N ASN A 66 -8.06 -18.90 7.72
CA ASN A 66 -8.93 -19.39 8.79
C ASN A 66 -9.37 -18.28 9.76
N TYR A 67 -8.75 -17.09 9.67
CA TYR A 67 -9.06 -15.94 10.52
C TYR A 67 -9.96 -14.90 9.84
N SER A 68 -10.41 -15.16 8.61
CA SER A 68 -11.13 -14.18 7.78
C SER A 68 -12.34 -13.55 8.48
N GLU A 69 -13.14 -14.35 9.19
CA GLU A 69 -14.30 -13.82 9.93
C GLU A 69 -13.89 -12.92 11.11
N TYR A 70 -12.85 -13.29 11.85
CA TYR A 70 -12.38 -12.55 13.02
C TYR A 70 -11.69 -11.22 12.66
N LEU A 71 -11.24 -11.10 11.41
CA LEU A 71 -10.51 -9.94 10.90
C LEU A 71 -11.38 -8.98 10.08
N ARG A 72 -12.69 -9.22 10.03
CA ARG A 72 -13.61 -8.48 9.15
C ARG A 72 -13.56 -6.95 9.32
N GLU A 73 -13.33 -6.47 10.55
CA GLU A 73 -13.19 -5.03 10.82
C GLU A 73 -11.94 -4.41 10.18
N PHE A 74 -10.91 -5.21 9.88
CA PHE A 74 -9.70 -4.78 9.17
C PHE A 74 -9.83 -4.82 7.65
N TYR A 75 -10.99 -5.22 7.10
CA TYR A 75 -11.22 -5.33 5.64
C TYR A 75 -12.10 -4.21 5.09
N ARG A 76 -12.42 -3.19 5.89
CA ARG A 76 -13.47 -2.21 5.61
C ARG A 76 -13.03 -1.02 4.73
N SER A 77 -11.98 -1.18 3.92
CA SER A 77 -11.48 -0.14 3.01
C SER A 77 -10.75 -0.77 1.82
N ASP A 78 -10.30 0.05 0.88
CA ASP A 78 -9.79 -0.36 -0.44
C ASP A 78 -8.53 -1.23 -0.37
N HIS A 79 -7.74 -1.14 0.71
CA HIS A 79 -6.56 -1.99 0.91
C HIS A 79 -6.90 -3.48 0.91
N TYR A 80 -8.14 -3.85 1.26
CA TYR A 80 -8.63 -5.22 1.19
C TYR A 80 -8.51 -5.80 -0.22
N ASN A 81 -8.81 -5.01 -1.27
CA ASN A 81 -8.75 -5.49 -2.64
C ASN A 81 -7.31 -5.80 -3.09
N PHE A 82 -6.32 -5.10 -2.55
CA PHE A 82 -4.91 -5.41 -2.77
C PHE A 82 -4.54 -6.75 -2.11
N TRP A 83 -5.00 -6.98 -0.88
CA TRP A 83 -4.78 -8.23 -0.18
C TRP A 83 -5.50 -9.42 -0.84
N GLU A 84 -6.73 -9.21 -1.31
CA GLU A 84 -7.58 -10.27 -1.88
C GLU A 84 -7.24 -10.60 -3.35
N ASN A 85 -6.41 -9.79 -4.01
CA ASN A 85 -5.93 -10.06 -5.35
C ASN A 85 -5.25 -11.45 -5.45
N SER A 86 -5.27 -12.09 -6.62
CA SER A 86 -4.61 -13.38 -6.85
C SER A 86 -3.12 -13.36 -6.49
N VAL A 87 -2.44 -12.26 -6.77
CA VAL A 87 -1.03 -12.01 -6.42
C VAL A 87 -0.87 -11.57 -4.95
N SER A 88 -1.94 -11.04 -4.35
CA SER A 88 -1.96 -10.56 -2.96
C SER A 88 -0.88 -9.50 -2.71
N PHE A 89 -1.12 -8.30 -3.23
CA PHE A 89 -0.18 -7.19 -3.17
C PHE A 89 0.03 -6.67 -1.74
N PRO A 90 1.24 -6.18 -1.41
CA PRO A 90 1.47 -5.48 -0.16
C PRO A 90 0.61 -4.22 -0.06
N ALA A 91 -0.08 -4.04 1.07
CA ALA A 91 -0.89 -2.87 1.34
C ALA A 91 -1.10 -2.70 2.84
N VAL A 92 -1.30 -1.47 3.30
CA VAL A 92 -1.56 -1.15 4.70
C VAL A 92 -2.78 -0.22 4.81
N MET A 93 -3.53 -0.39 5.90
CA MET A 93 -4.58 0.56 6.28
C MET A 93 -3.99 1.54 7.29
N VAL A 94 -3.91 2.81 6.89
CA VAL A 94 -3.54 3.91 7.77
C VAL A 94 -4.84 4.53 8.28
N THR A 95 -5.09 4.42 9.57
CA THR A 95 -6.36 4.87 10.14
C THR A 95 -6.16 5.46 11.51
N ASP A 96 -6.94 6.49 11.79
CA ASP A 96 -7.07 7.03 13.12
C ASP A 96 -8.13 6.23 13.92
N THR A 97 -8.55 5.04 13.49
CA THR A 97 -9.68 4.25 14.02
C THR A 97 -11.07 4.79 13.67
N SER A 98 -11.17 5.82 12.82
CA SER A 98 -12.37 6.21 12.06
C SER A 98 -13.65 6.25 12.91
N ASN A 99 -14.67 5.51 12.49
CA ASN A 99 -16.01 5.43 13.07
C ASN A 99 -16.08 4.72 14.44
N PHE A 100 -14.95 4.34 15.05
CA PHE A 100 -14.93 3.68 16.36
C PHE A 100 -14.62 4.63 17.52
N ARG A 101 -14.44 5.93 17.25
CA ARG A 101 -14.10 6.91 18.30
C ARG A 101 -14.68 8.30 18.07
N ALA A 102 -14.61 9.11 19.14
CA ALA A 102 -14.98 10.53 19.15
C ALA A 102 -16.37 10.79 18.55
N LYS A 103 -16.56 11.93 17.88
CA LYS A 103 -17.84 12.28 17.24
C LYS A 103 -18.21 11.34 16.09
N MET A 104 -17.22 10.71 15.44
CA MET A 104 -17.44 9.81 14.30
C MET A 104 -18.18 8.52 14.67
N ASP A 105 -18.08 8.02 15.89
CA ASP A 105 -18.93 6.92 16.40
C ASP A 105 -20.43 7.21 16.22
N LYS A 106 -20.82 8.48 16.29
CA LYS A 106 -22.21 8.91 16.11
C LYS A 106 -22.49 9.56 14.76
N CYS A 107 -21.49 10.14 14.11
CA CYS A 107 -21.66 10.96 12.92
C CYS A 107 -21.27 10.31 11.60
N TYR A 108 -20.53 9.19 11.63
CA TYR A 108 -20.12 8.50 10.41
C TYR A 108 -21.32 8.18 9.50
N HIS A 109 -21.22 8.57 8.21
CA HIS A 109 -22.29 8.43 7.21
C HIS A 109 -23.61 9.12 7.57
N LYS A 110 -23.58 10.17 8.41
CA LYS A 110 -24.74 11.00 8.72
C LYS A 110 -24.49 12.44 8.30
N ARG A 111 -25.56 13.24 8.28
CA ARG A 111 -25.49 14.68 7.96
C ARG A 111 -24.55 15.50 8.86
N CYS A 112 -24.12 14.96 10.00
CA CYS A 112 -23.17 15.62 10.87
C CYS A 112 -21.69 15.39 10.53
N ASP A 113 -21.39 14.45 9.63
CA ASP A 113 -20.07 14.23 9.06
C ASP A 113 -19.72 15.36 8.08
N GLY A 114 -18.90 16.31 8.51
CA GLY A 114 -18.58 17.50 7.72
C GLY A 114 -17.74 18.51 8.47
N MET A 115 -17.16 19.45 7.72
CA MET A 115 -16.10 20.39 8.15
C MET A 115 -16.34 21.11 9.50
N ARG A 116 -17.59 21.24 9.95
CA ARG A 116 -17.93 21.83 11.26
C ARG A 116 -17.38 21.07 12.46
N LEU A 117 -16.97 19.82 12.28
CA LEU A 117 -16.36 19.00 13.32
C LEU A 117 -14.82 19.05 13.27
N ILE A 118 -14.22 19.75 12.30
CA ILE A 118 -12.76 19.84 12.16
C ILE A 118 -12.25 21.06 12.92
N ASP A 119 -11.25 20.85 13.78
CA ASP A 119 -10.52 21.93 14.45
C ASP A 119 -9.05 22.04 13.99
N ARG A 120 -8.28 22.91 14.65
CA ARG A 120 -6.86 23.10 14.31
C ARG A 120 -6.00 21.86 14.61
N ASN A 121 -6.31 21.13 15.68
CA ASN A 121 -5.57 19.91 16.04
C ASN A 121 -5.81 18.81 14.99
N ASP A 122 -7.02 18.74 14.44
CA ASP A 122 -7.33 17.83 13.32
C ASP A 122 -6.48 18.15 12.08
N LEU A 123 -6.31 19.43 11.75
CA LEU A 123 -5.47 19.85 10.63
C LEU A 123 -3.99 19.57 10.87
N GLU A 124 -3.50 19.75 12.10
CA GLU A 124 -2.12 19.39 12.46
C GLU A 124 -1.90 17.88 12.42
N PHE A 125 -2.88 17.09 12.85
CA PHE A 125 -2.86 15.63 12.73
C PHE A 125 -2.86 15.19 11.27
N LEU A 126 -3.74 15.76 10.43
CA LEU A 126 -3.77 15.53 8.99
C LEU A 126 -2.41 15.82 8.36
N LYS A 127 -1.83 16.98 8.65
CA LYS A 127 -0.52 17.36 8.12
C LYS A 127 0.54 16.31 8.44
N ARG A 128 0.59 15.82 9.68
CA ARG A 128 1.56 14.79 10.09
C ARG A 128 1.36 13.48 9.35
N ASN A 129 0.12 13.05 9.19
CA ASN A 129 -0.21 11.84 8.44
C ASN A 129 0.22 11.97 6.98
N THR A 130 -0.08 13.12 6.35
CA THR A 130 0.32 13.43 4.98
C THR A 130 1.83 13.47 4.82
N ASP A 131 2.55 14.15 5.72
CA ASP A 131 4.01 14.22 5.69
C ASP A 131 4.64 12.81 5.79
N ALA A 132 4.09 11.94 6.65
CA ALA A 132 4.57 10.57 6.83
C ALA A 132 4.30 9.70 5.59
N VAL A 133 3.12 9.81 5.00
CA VAL A 133 2.74 9.12 3.76
C VAL A 133 3.63 9.54 2.60
N ILE A 134 3.89 10.84 2.44
CA ILE A 134 4.79 11.36 1.41
C ILE A 134 6.20 10.79 1.62
N GLY A 135 6.73 10.86 2.83
CA GLY A 135 8.07 10.35 3.15
C GLY A 135 8.20 8.86 2.84
N ALA A 136 7.23 8.05 3.28
CA ALA A 136 7.22 6.62 3.02
C ALA A 136 7.14 6.30 1.52
N THR A 137 6.29 7.02 0.79
CA THR A 137 6.13 6.85 -0.66
C THR A 137 7.43 7.15 -1.40
N LEU A 138 8.13 8.23 -1.03
CA LEU A 138 9.41 8.60 -1.62
C LEU A 138 10.47 7.54 -1.36
N GLU A 139 10.60 7.05 -0.13
CA GLU A 139 11.54 5.98 0.22
C GLU A 139 11.28 4.70 -0.58
N LEU A 140 10.02 4.24 -0.62
CA LEU A 140 9.65 3.01 -1.30
C LEU A 140 9.85 3.12 -2.82
N SER A 141 9.63 4.31 -3.39
CA SER A 141 9.90 4.59 -4.81
C SER A 141 11.40 4.56 -5.13
N GLU A 142 12.25 5.08 -4.24
CA GLU A 142 13.71 5.03 -4.41
C GLU A 142 14.23 3.60 -4.30
N ILE A 143 13.73 2.81 -3.34
CA ILE A 143 14.07 1.38 -3.20
C ILE A 143 13.68 0.62 -4.47
N GLY A 144 12.46 0.81 -4.97
CA GLY A 144 12.00 0.19 -6.21
C GLY A 144 12.89 0.54 -7.40
N ARG A 145 13.32 1.81 -7.49
CA ARG A 145 14.26 2.27 -8.51
C ARG A 145 15.61 1.55 -8.38
N LEU A 146 16.20 1.48 -7.19
CA LEU A 146 17.50 0.82 -6.98
C LEU A 146 17.47 -0.68 -7.25
N MET A 147 16.41 -1.39 -6.84
CA MET A 147 16.23 -2.82 -7.16
C MET A 147 16.09 -3.05 -8.66
N SER A 148 15.41 -2.15 -9.38
CA SER A 148 15.29 -2.26 -10.83
C SER A 148 16.63 -2.12 -11.57
N PHE A 149 17.56 -1.31 -11.03
CA PHE A 149 18.91 -1.16 -11.57
C PHE A 149 19.77 -2.41 -11.31
N GLN A 150 19.78 -2.92 -10.08
CA GLN A 150 20.52 -4.15 -9.74
C GLN A 150 20.06 -5.36 -10.55
N LYS A 151 18.75 -5.50 -10.79
CA LYS A 151 18.22 -6.57 -11.65
C LYS A 151 18.71 -6.46 -13.09
N ARG A 152 18.86 -5.25 -13.63
CA ARG A 152 19.40 -5.03 -14.98
C ARG A 152 20.89 -5.40 -15.05
N GLU A 153 21.70 -4.96 -14.09
CA GLU A 153 23.12 -5.32 -14.03
C GLU A 153 23.33 -6.84 -13.89
N HIS A 154 22.46 -7.52 -13.14
CA HIS A 154 22.54 -8.98 -13.00
C HIS A 154 22.11 -9.75 -14.28
N ILE A 155 21.14 -9.22 -15.03
CA ILE A 155 20.75 -9.80 -16.33
C ILE A 155 21.85 -9.57 -17.36
N GLU A 156 22.39 -8.35 -17.44
CA GLU A 156 23.47 -8.01 -18.39
C GLU A 156 24.73 -8.87 -18.15
N SER A 157 25.13 -9.07 -16.90
CA SER A 157 26.26 -9.96 -16.55
C SER A 157 25.99 -11.44 -16.89
N ARG A 158 24.76 -11.93 -16.75
CA ARG A 158 24.39 -13.29 -17.19
C ARG A 158 24.39 -13.45 -18.71
N VAL A 159 23.90 -12.45 -19.45
CA VAL A 159 23.92 -12.46 -20.93
C VAL A 159 25.37 -12.45 -21.45
N ILE A 160 26.26 -11.67 -20.83
CA ILE A 160 27.69 -11.65 -21.19
C ILE A 160 28.34 -13.02 -20.95
N ASN A 161 28.05 -13.69 -19.83
CA ASN A 161 28.60 -15.02 -19.54
C ASN A 161 28.04 -16.09 -20.49
N PHE A 162 26.75 -16.03 -20.83
CA PHE A 162 26.14 -16.94 -21.81
C PHE A 162 26.74 -16.79 -23.21
N ASN A 163 27.05 -15.57 -23.63
CA ASN A 163 27.70 -15.30 -24.92
C ASN A 163 29.18 -15.75 -24.95
N GLN A 164 29.86 -15.80 -23.80
CA GLN A 164 31.22 -16.37 -23.70
C GLN A 164 31.21 -17.91 -23.75
N GLU A 165 30.21 -18.56 -23.15
CA GLU A 165 30.08 -20.03 -23.19
C GLU A 165 29.65 -20.55 -24.57
N THR A 166 28.79 -19.80 -25.29
CA THR A 166 28.37 -20.14 -26.66
C THR A 166 29.44 -19.89 -27.73
N SER A 167 30.46 -19.05 -27.45
CA SER A 167 31.57 -18.81 -28.38
C SER A 167 32.62 -19.93 -28.41
N THR A 168 32.51 -20.99 -27.58
CA THR A 168 33.45 -22.13 -27.58
C THR A 168 32.89 -23.44 -28.13
N LYS A 169 31.68 -23.45 -28.70
CA LYS A 169 31.15 -24.60 -29.44
C LYS A 169 30.52 -24.20 -30.77
N THR A 170 31.37 -23.99 -31.77
CA THR A 170 30.96 -24.10 -33.17
C THR A 170 30.77 -25.58 -33.49
N THR A 171 29.53 -26.04 -33.46
CA THR A 171 29.11 -27.24 -34.18
C THR A 171 27.85 -26.88 -34.95
N ASP A 172 27.94 -27.00 -36.27
CA ASP A 172 26.87 -26.79 -37.22
C ASP A 172 25.63 -27.59 -36.83
N VAL A 173 24.53 -26.91 -36.53
CA VAL A 173 23.20 -27.51 -36.45
C VAL A 173 22.28 -26.70 -37.34
N GLN A 174 21.82 -27.36 -38.40
CA GLN A 174 20.80 -26.90 -39.33
C GLN A 174 19.50 -26.57 -38.57
N LEU A 175 18.96 -25.38 -38.81
CA LEU A 175 17.65 -24.96 -38.33
C LEU A 175 16.56 -25.64 -39.16
N ASP A 176 15.71 -26.39 -38.48
CA ASP A 176 14.41 -26.85 -38.99
C ASP A 176 13.35 -25.86 -38.48
N GLU A 177 12.67 -25.18 -39.39
CA GLU A 177 11.59 -24.24 -39.10
C GLU A 177 10.28 -25.03 -38.96
N SER A 178 9.85 -25.31 -37.72
CA SER A 178 8.45 -25.64 -37.46
C SER A 178 7.95 -25.11 -36.10
N GLU A 179 6.86 -24.36 -36.21
CA GLU A 179 5.79 -24.07 -35.22
C GLU A 179 6.17 -23.64 -33.79
N ILE A 180 6.02 -22.33 -33.54
CA ILE A 180 5.69 -21.82 -32.21
C ILE A 180 4.30 -21.19 -32.33
N ASP A 181 3.32 -21.84 -31.70
CA ASP A 181 1.98 -21.30 -31.48
C ASP A 181 2.05 -20.09 -30.53
N GLU A 182 1.60 -18.93 -31.02
CA GLU A 182 1.43 -17.72 -30.22
C GLU A 182 0.16 -17.84 -29.34
N GLU A 183 0.31 -17.98 -28.02
CA GLU A 183 -0.77 -17.73 -27.07
C GLU A 183 -0.98 -16.21 -26.86
N PRO A 184 -2.23 -15.72 -26.85
CA PRO A 184 -2.51 -14.28 -26.87
C PRO A 184 -2.32 -13.62 -25.49
N LEU A 185 -1.55 -12.54 -25.48
CA LEU A 185 -1.52 -11.54 -24.41
C LEU A 185 -2.91 -10.95 -24.18
N MET A 186 -3.52 -11.25 -23.03
CA MET A 186 -4.72 -10.56 -22.56
C MET A 186 -4.39 -9.10 -22.22
N ASN A 187 -4.55 -8.22 -23.20
CA ASN A 187 -4.61 -6.77 -23.04
C ASN A 187 -6.07 -6.35 -22.76
N GLU A 188 -6.55 -6.55 -21.53
CA GLU A 188 -7.71 -5.78 -21.05
C GLU A 188 -7.29 -4.90 -19.86
N PRO A 189 -7.37 -3.57 -19.97
CA PRO A 189 -7.10 -2.69 -18.84
C PRO A 189 -8.21 -2.85 -17.79
N LEU A 190 -7.81 -2.98 -16.52
CA LEU A 190 -8.70 -2.85 -15.36
C LEU A 190 -9.46 -1.52 -15.45
N LYS A 191 -10.77 -1.58 -15.75
CA LYS A 191 -11.66 -0.42 -15.69
C LYS A 191 -11.99 -0.12 -14.22
N CYS A 192 -11.32 0.88 -13.65
CA CYS A 192 -11.83 1.57 -12.46
C CYS A 192 -12.96 2.50 -12.91
N TYR A 193 -14.19 2.25 -12.45
CA TYR A 193 -15.32 3.16 -12.68
C TYR A 193 -15.15 4.39 -11.79
N PHE A 194 -14.76 5.51 -12.39
CA PHE A 194 -14.88 6.84 -11.80
C PHE A 194 -16.19 7.47 -12.29
N GLY A 195 -16.96 8.07 -11.37
CA GLY A 195 -18.18 8.80 -11.71
C GLY A 195 -17.91 9.99 -12.64
N ASP A 196 -18.90 10.31 -13.48
CA ASP A 196 -18.84 11.06 -14.75
C ASP A 196 -18.44 12.56 -14.68
N GLU A 197 -17.56 13.01 -13.77
CA GLU A 197 -17.25 14.45 -13.62
C GLU A 197 -15.79 14.90 -13.82
N TRP A 198 -14.91 14.06 -14.37
CA TRP A 198 -13.54 14.49 -14.70
C TRP A 198 -13.13 14.05 -16.10
N ASN A 199 -13.61 14.76 -17.11
CA ASN A 199 -13.12 14.61 -18.48
C ASN A 199 -11.90 15.50 -18.72
N GLU A 200 -10.88 14.86 -19.31
CA GLU A 200 -9.78 15.41 -20.13
C GLU A 200 -8.60 16.09 -19.43
N ILE A 201 -7.59 15.27 -19.12
CA ILE A 201 -6.19 15.65 -19.37
C ILE A 201 -5.54 14.54 -20.19
N VAL A 202 -5.36 14.78 -21.49
CA VAL A 202 -4.57 13.93 -22.38
C VAL A 202 -3.10 14.40 -22.30
N PRO A 203 -2.14 13.58 -21.84
CA PRO A 203 -0.74 13.97 -21.86
C PRO A 203 -0.18 13.82 -23.26
N THR A 204 0.39 14.89 -23.80
CA THR A 204 1.17 14.87 -25.04
C THR A 204 2.46 14.07 -24.84
N SER A 205 2.78 13.27 -25.85
CA SER A 205 3.94 12.39 -25.91
C SER A 205 5.25 13.18 -25.82
N ASN A 206 5.90 13.16 -24.66
CA ASN A 206 7.34 13.02 -24.49
C ASN A 206 7.71 13.20 -23.01
N SER A 207 8.57 12.30 -22.51
CA SER A 207 9.25 12.31 -21.20
C SER A 207 8.70 11.33 -20.14
N LYS A 208 9.52 10.28 -19.94
CA LYS A 208 9.70 9.47 -18.71
C LYS A 208 8.48 8.73 -18.20
N THR A 209 8.46 7.44 -18.52
CA THR A 209 7.65 6.39 -17.89
C THR A 209 7.93 6.34 -16.38
N VAL A 210 7.22 7.16 -15.61
CA VAL A 210 6.90 6.81 -14.23
C VAL A 210 5.93 5.64 -14.33
N SER A 211 6.29 4.49 -13.78
CA SER A 211 5.44 3.30 -13.78
C SER A 211 4.04 3.68 -13.30
N TYR A 212 3.02 3.36 -14.10
CA TYR A 212 1.61 3.56 -13.76
C TYR A 212 1.26 2.98 -12.38
N GLU A 213 1.99 1.97 -11.90
CA GLU A 213 1.82 1.38 -10.57
C GLU A 213 2.12 2.37 -9.43
N ILE A 214 3.10 3.26 -9.60
CA ILE A 214 3.50 4.26 -8.59
C ILE A 214 2.47 5.39 -8.53
N LEU A 215 1.99 5.84 -9.70
CA LEU A 215 0.94 6.87 -9.79
C LEU A 215 -0.41 6.37 -9.28
N THR A 216 -0.75 5.11 -9.56
CA THR A 216 -1.98 4.48 -9.03
C THR A 216 -1.88 4.33 -7.50
N ALA A 217 -0.74 3.90 -6.97
CA ALA A 217 -0.51 3.85 -5.52
C ALA A 217 -0.61 5.24 -4.86
N LEU A 218 -0.07 6.29 -5.49
CA LEU A 218 -0.18 7.68 -5.02
C LEU A 218 -1.63 8.18 -4.97
N VAL A 219 -2.43 7.92 -6.02
CA VAL A 219 -3.84 8.34 -6.08
C VAL A 219 -4.72 7.56 -5.09
N THR A 220 -4.43 6.28 -4.84
CA THR A 220 -5.13 5.49 -3.82
C THR A 220 -4.72 5.88 -2.40
N LEU A 221 -3.43 6.15 -2.15
CA LEU A 221 -2.96 6.65 -0.85
C LEU A 221 -3.56 8.01 -0.50
N ILE A 222 -3.71 8.91 -1.48
CA ILE A 222 -4.32 10.24 -1.26
C ILE A 222 -5.82 10.11 -0.94
N HIS A 223 -6.57 9.24 -1.63
CA HIS A 223 -7.98 9.00 -1.27
C HIS A 223 -8.15 8.34 0.12
N CYS A 224 -7.23 7.46 0.53
CA CYS A 224 -7.29 6.78 1.82
C CYS A 224 -6.93 7.70 3.01
N VAL A 225 -6.07 8.71 2.79
CA VAL A 225 -5.68 9.71 3.81
C VAL A 225 -6.77 10.75 4.05
N ILE A 226 -7.71 10.96 3.12
CA ILE A 226 -8.76 11.99 3.21
C ILE A 226 -9.92 11.61 4.18
N ILE A 227 -9.92 10.41 4.75
CA ILE A 227 -10.79 10.11 5.92
C ILE A 227 -10.10 10.63 7.18
N VAL A 228 -10.04 11.96 7.28
CA VAL A 228 -9.42 12.68 8.40
C VAL A 228 -10.41 12.79 9.53
N ARG A 229 -9.94 12.44 10.73
CA ARG A 229 -10.59 12.72 12.02
C ARG A 229 -11.19 14.13 12.03
N GLN A 230 -12.46 14.19 12.41
CA GLN A 230 -13.10 15.42 12.84
C GLN A 230 -13.42 15.21 14.33
N ILE A 231 -12.61 15.81 15.22
CA ILE A 231 -12.70 15.68 16.69
C ILE A 231 -14.08 16.08 17.18
#